data_AF-A0AAJ1ZCR4-F1
#
_entry.id   AF-A0AAJ1ZCR4-F1
#
_cell.length_a   1.000
_cell.length_b   1.000
_cell.length_c   1.000
_cell.angle_alpha   90.00
_cell.angle_beta   90.00
_cell.angle_gamma   90.00
#
_symmetry.space_group_name_H-M   'P 1'
#
loop_
_entity.id
_entity.type
_entity.pdbx_description
1 polymer ?
#
loop_
_entity_poly.entity_id
_entity_poly.type
_entity_poly.pdbx_seq_one_letter_code
_entity_poly.pdbx_strand_id
1 'polypeptide(L)' 'MHDVKLEHNDDMALDPADPALLMRGSLFIDGHEAGCWEARRDGTWAAHVRHERGWIVERSRAALVERLAHLHSDN' A
#
# COMPACT_ATOMS: atom_id res chain seq x y z
N MET A 1 -3.01 -16.63 5.11
CA MET A 1 -2.08 -15.50 5.30
C MET A 1 -1.38 -15.32 3.96
N HIS A 2 -1.57 -14.17 3.34
CA HIS A 2 -1.01 -13.86 2.03
C HIS A 2 0.42 -13.30 2.17
N ASP A 3 1.26 -13.57 1.20
CA ASP A 3 2.58 -12.93 1.10
C ASP A 3 2.41 -11.51 0.55
N VAL A 4 2.81 -10.49 1.31
CA VAL A 4 2.60 -9.09 0.94
C VAL A 4 3.94 -8.42 0.68
N LYS A 5 4.10 -7.88 -0.53
CA LYS A 5 5.28 -7.12 -0.95
C LYS A 5 4.89 -5.70 -1.36
N LEU A 6 5.55 -4.73 -0.73
CA LEU A 6 5.47 -3.31 -1.08
C LEU A 6 6.74 -2.96 -1.85
N GLU A 7 6.64 -2.86 -3.17
CA GLU A 7 7.77 -2.50 -4.03
C GLU A 7 7.75 -1.00 -4.29
N HIS A 8 8.87 -0.31 -4.03
CA HIS A 8 9.01 1.10 -4.37
C HIS A 8 9.27 1.24 -5.87
N ASN A 9 8.55 2.14 -6.53
CA ASN A 9 8.78 2.47 -7.92
C ASN A 9 9.47 3.84 -7.99
N ASP A 10 10.76 3.87 -8.34
CA ASP A 10 11.54 5.11 -8.48
C ASP A 10 10.99 6.02 -9.62
N ASP A 11 10.34 5.43 -10.63
CA ASP A 11 9.80 6.16 -11.79
C ASP A 11 8.51 6.94 -11.47
N MET A 12 7.90 6.70 -10.31
CA MET A 12 6.66 7.35 -9.91
C MET A 12 6.96 8.67 -9.18
N ALA A 13 7.24 9.73 -9.94
CA ALA A 13 7.43 11.08 -9.41
C ALA A 13 6.32 11.41 -8.39
N LEU A 14 6.71 11.80 -7.18
CA LEU A 14 5.77 12.24 -6.15
C LEU A 14 5.02 13.48 -6.64
N ASP A 15 3.71 13.54 -6.38
CA ASP A 15 2.94 14.71 -6.77
C ASP A 15 3.38 15.91 -5.91
N PRO A 16 3.95 16.98 -6.50
CA PRO A 16 4.33 18.16 -5.73
C PRO A 16 3.12 18.87 -5.09
N ALA A 17 1.89 18.61 -5.55
CA ALA A 17 0.66 19.10 -4.93
C ALA A 17 0.27 18.31 -3.67
N ASP A 18 0.83 17.11 -3.45
CA ASP A 18 0.68 16.34 -2.22
C ASP A 18 1.99 16.31 -1.42
N PRO A 19 2.26 17.35 -0.60
CA PRO A 19 3.47 17.39 0.21
C PRO A 19 3.49 16.35 1.34
N ALA A 20 2.37 15.68 1.61
CA ALA A 20 2.32 14.63 2.62
C ALA A 20 2.86 13.30 2.10
N LEU A 21 2.86 13.07 0.77
CA LEU A 21 3.36 11.85 0.18
C LEU A 21 4.91 11.82 0.20
N LEU A 22 5.48 10.78 0.81
CA LEU A 22 6.94 10.57 0.85
C LEU A 22 7.41 9.54 -0.16
N MET A 23 6.68 8.44 -0.29
CA MET A 23 7.03 7.33 -1.16
C MET A 23 5.75 6.66 -1.63
N ARG A 24 5.81 6.04 -2.80
CA ARG A 24 4.75 5.18 -3.29
C ARG A 24 5.34 4.04 -4.11
N GLY A 25 4.50 3.07 -4.43
CA GLY A 25 4.86 2.05 -5.41
C GLY A 25 3.79 0.98 -5.56
N SER A 26 4.18 -0.13 -6.16
CA SER A 26 3.28 -1.24 -6.46
C SER A 26 3.12 -2.17 -5.26
N LEU A 27 1.87 -2.56 -5.00
CA LEU A 27 1.50 -3.56 -4.00
C LEU A 27 1.33 -4.90 -4.70
N PHE A 28 1.98 -5.93 -4.15
CA PHE A 28 1.81 -7.31 -4.56
C PHE A 28 1.28 -8.15 -3.40
N ILE A 29 0.32 -9.01 -3.69
CA ILE A 29 -0.24 -10.01 -2.77
C ILE A 29 -0.09 -11.37 -3.44
N ASP A 30 0.55 -12.32 -2.78
CA ASP A 30 0.92 -13.65 -3.31
C ASP A 30 1.67 -13.58 -4.66
N GLY A 31 2.53 -12.58 -4.81
CA GLY A 31 3.29 -12.36 -6.05
C GLY A 31 2.47 -11.75 -7.21
N HIS A 32 1.18 -11.51 -7.03
CA HIS A 32 0.32 -10.84 -8.01
C HIS A 32 0.19 -9.35 -7.71
N GLU A 33 0.28 -8.52 -8.74
CA GLU A 33 0.09 -7.07 -8.58
C GLU A 33 -1.37 -6.77 -8.18
N ALA A 34 -1.53 -6.35 -6.94
CA ALA A 34 -2.82 -6.18 -6.29
C ALA A 34 -3.19 -4.70 -6.10
N GLY A 35 -2.32 -3.75 -6.42
CA GLY A 35 -2.65 -2.32 -6.33
C GLY A 35 -1.45 -1.42 -6.11
N CYS A 36 -1.62 -0.35 -5.34
CA CYS A 36 -0.54 0.55 -4.97
C CYS A 36 -0.51 0.83 -3.46
N TRP A 37 0.62 1.35 -3.00
CA TRP A 37 0.81 1.79 -1.62
C TRP A 37 1.48 3.17 -1.58
N GLU A 38 1.29 3.85 -0.44
CA GLU A 38 1.83 5.16 -0.13
C GLU A 38 2.39 5.17 1.29
N ALA A 39 3.56 5.78 1.48
CA ALA A 39 4.05 6.19 2.80
C ALA A 39 3.97 7.72 2.90
N ARG A 40 3.48 8.20 4.04
CA ARG A 40 3.20 9.62 4.28
C ARG A 40 4.12 10.20 5.35
N ARG A 41 4.27 11.53 5.34
CA ARG A 41 5.12 12.29 6.27
C ARG A 41 4.72 12.17 7.73
N ASP A 42 3.44 11.94 7.98
CA ASP A 42 2.91 11.73 9.32
C ASP A 42 3.20 10.32 9.87
N GLY A 43 3.89 9.47 9.10
CA GLY A 43 4.23 8.10 9.46
C GLY A 43 3.17 7.08 9.08
N THR A 44 2.03 7.51 8.52
CA THR A 44 0.99 6.60 8.05
C THR A 44 1.38 5.92 6.74
N TRP A 45 0.88 4.70 6.59
CA TRP A 45 1.03 3.89 5.38
C TRP A 45 -0.36 3.55 4.86
N ALA A 46 -0.59 3.80 3.58
CA ALA A 46 -1.86 3.55 2.93
C ALA A 46 -1.69 2.56 1.77
N ALA A 47 -2.66 1.69 1.56
CA ALA A 47 -2.74 0.82 0.39
C ALA A 47 -4.10 0.98 -0.29
N HIS A 48 -4.08 1.02 -1.62
CA HIS A 48 -5.26 0.90 -2.45
C HIS A 48 -5.21 -0.45 -3.15
N VAL A 49 -6.00 -1.40 -2.67
CA VAL A 49 -6.11 -2.74 -3.25
C VAL A 49 -7.12 -2.71 -4.38
N ARG A 50 -6.78 -3.28 -5.54
CA ARG A 50 -7.68 -3.44 -6.67
C ARG A 50 -8.91 -4.22 -6.19
N HIS A 51 -10.10 -3.76 -6.55
CA HIS A 51 -11.40 -4.33 -6.16
C HIS A 51 -11.82 -4.13 -4.69
N GLU A 52 -10.98 -3.55 -3.84
CA GLU A 52 -11.40 -3.08 -2.52
C GLU A 52 -11.97 -1.66 -2.58
N ARG A 53 -12.89 -1.35 -1.67
CA ARG A 53 -13.45 -0.01 -1.58
C ARG A 53 -12.58 0.88 -0.70
N GLY A 54 -11.85 1.77 -1.36
CA GLY A 54 -11.10 2.84 -0.71
C GLY A 54 -9.71 2.43 -0.26
N TRP A 55 -9.08 3.31 0.52
CA TRP A 55 -7.73 3.11 1.02
C TRP A 55 -7.74 2.44 2.40
N ILE A 56 -6.91 1.42 2.56
CA ILE A 56 -6.57 0.85 3.86
C ILE A 56 -5.43 1.68 4.42
N VAL A 57 -5.64 2.35 5.54
CA VAL A 57 -4.65 3.26 6.15
C VAL A 57 -4.27 2.74 7.53
N GLU A 58 -2.97 2.64 7.78
CA GLU A 58 -2.41 2.15 9.02
C GLU A 58 -1.28 3.04 9.53
N ARG A 59 -1.01 2.96 10.84
CA ARG A 59 -0.02 3.82 11.52
C ARG A 59 1.43 3.43 11.27
N SER A 60 1.68 2.31 10.60
CA SER A 60 3.03 1.87 10.23
C SER A 60 2.99 0.88 9.08
N ARG A 61 4.14 0.72 8.41
CA ARG A 61 4.32 -0.31 7.37
C ARG A 61 3.97 -1.71 7.86
N ALA A 62 4.39 -2.06 9.08
CA ALA A 62 4.17 -3.39 9.64
C ALA A 62 2.69 -3.67 9.86
N ALA A 63 1.96 -2.70 10.42
CA ALA A 63 0.52 -2.80 10.61
C ALA A 63 -0.24 -2.91 9.27
N LEU A 64 0.18 -2.14 8.25
CA LEU A 64 -0.40 -2.24 6.91
C LEU A 64 -0.19 -3.63 6.31
N VAL A 65 1.05 -4.13 6.35
CA VAL A 65 1.40 -5.46 5.84
C VAL A 65 0.62 -6.55 6.58
N GLU A 66 0.54 -6.48 7.91
CA GLU A 66 -0.23 -7.42 8.71
C GLU A 66 -1.71 -7.38 8.34
N ARG A 67 -2.30 -6.19 8.20
CA ARG A 67 -3.70 -6.02 7.79
C ARG A 67 -3.96 -6.63 6.40
N LEU A 68 -3.07 -6.39 5.44
CA LEU A 68 -3.15 -6.92 4.07
C LEU A 68 -2.93 -8.44 4.02
N ALA A 69 -2.04 -9.00 4.85
CA ALA A 69 -1.78 -10.44 4.89
C ALA A 69 -2.99 -11.25 5.41
N HIS A 70 -3.89 -10.58 6.15
CA HIS A 70 -5.15 -11.13 6.64
C HIS A 70 -6.37 -10.67 5.81
N LEU A 71 -6.16 -9.92 4.73
CA LEU A 71 -7.23 -9.54 3.82
C LEU A 71 -7.67 -10.81 3.07
N HIS A 72 -8.76 -11.41 3.52
CA HIS A 72 -9.24 -12.68 2.98
C HIS A 72 -9.98 -12.53 1.66
N SER A 73 -9.79 -13.56 0.84
CA SER A 73 -10.52 -13.96 -0.36
C SER A 73 -12.03 -14.21 -0.12
N ASP A 74 -12.78 -13.21 0.36
CA ASP A 74 -14.24 -13.23 0.35
C ASP A 74 -14.75 -12.87 -1.06
N ASN A 75 -14.65 -13.84 -1.98
CA ASN A 75 -15.51 -13.90 -3.15
C ASN A 75 -15.75 -15.34 -3.62
#